data_AF-F5XES4-F1
#
_entry.id   AF-F5XES4-F1
#
_cell.length_a   1.000
_cell.length_b   1.000
_cell.length_c   1.000
_cell.angle_alpha   90.00
_cell.angle_beta   90.00
_cell.angle_gamma   90.00
#
_symmetry.space_group_name_H-M   'P 1'
#
loop_
_entity.id
_entity.type
_entity.pdbx_description
1 polymer ?
#
loop_
_entity_poly.entity_id
_entity_poly.type
_entity_poly.pdbx_seq_one_letter_code
_entity_poly.pdbx_strand_id
1 'polypeptide(L)'
;MTQTCISTSTVTSSPDQRVAYAHGMVLGVDDLVTEQNYWLYHRYLAQRGLAGMGTVYGLQVTASAVDRDAEVRVSPGLLVDQFGRDAVIRCPQCARLGQWLTARELAQPGTIGEHRDPSGVLTVYVVARYDQCLDTFVPLPGSPCSTSDELMTPSRIRDSWEVDLSFDRPAMPRWDTDRRLARLLSLVDAVPGLPEADSDEPELIAAVLDLINQADDGPGELWPPTSPPDSAQLRFTIPAEAAPDVLDRLFVVWVTQVRPVLLPDLTSPPGIVTPSDPAPVPEILLATLTFSAADPFDVASPEIAGPVDVDDAGRPYLLHSQLLQLLGVLEDDEVVRPQEIAQLSAQVTTEGQLAAISVWFSADGIGQVDLPERVMVTLSDGTGREYRSSPVPSGPFSARWRLIPVTPTSFLTVTDGELVRVTFSGADTQIGTTAESRALRQVIDDGLVLVNADAEGNVAAYATAWIDQVGTVVPPASPQASVEFATLTPSVRENKVPELEIWFHPQPRGPVDDVLLFPDQDLAVEVFDEQTGNAVPIQQTTRHPTYTNVWTIVTDAPRDGRQPWPAYLRLRFIVDKIVVEVRGNQLTLGDWIDKAEILFIGWDPRERIVTGFSRHTVQAR
;
A
#
# COMPACT_ATOMS: atom_id res chain seq x y z
N MET A 1 35.22 -16.42 9.12
CA MET A 1 34.51 -17.46 8.36
C MET A 1 34.04 -16.80 7.08
N THR A 2 34.66 -17.12 5.95
CA THR A 2 34.24 -16.62 4.63
C THR A 2 32.97 -17.36 4.25
N GLN A 3 31.82 -16.71 4.48
CA GLN A 3 30.52 -17.24 4.09
C GLN A 3 30.44 -17.13 2.57
N THR A 4 30.42 -18.26 1.86
CA THR A 4 30.36 -18.28 0.40
C THR A 4 28.95 -17.90 -0.03
N CYS A 5 28.79 -16.71 -0.62
CA CYS A 5 27.53 -16.29 -1.23
C CYS A 5 27.41 -16.91 -2.63
N ILE A 6 26.17 -17.19 -3.06
CA ILE A 6 25.88 -17.91 -4.31
C ILE A 6 25.10 -17.00 -5.24
N SER A 7 25.65 -16.79 -6.45
CA SER A 7 24.94 -16.13 -7.55
C SER A 7 23.76 -16.97 -8.05
N THR A 8 22.64 -16.33 -8.38
CA THR A 8 21.39 -16.93 -8.86
C THR A 8 21.50 -17.66 -10.21
N SER A 9 22.68 -17.76 -10.82
CA SER A 9 22.92 -18.40 -12.12
C SER A 9 22.84 -19.94 -12.12
N THR A 10 22.52 -20.59 -10.99
CA THR A 10 22.48 -22.07 -10.87
C THR A 10 21.07 -22.66 -10.78
N VAL A 11 20.03 -21.92 -11.16
CA VAL A 11 18.64 -22.42 -11.13
C VAL A 11 18.31 -23.19 -12.41
N THR A 12 17.87 -24.45 -12.28
CA THR A 12 17.54 -25.37 -13.39
C THR A 12 16.06 -25.40 -13.77
N SER A 13 15.17 -24.79 -12.98
CA SER A 13 13.72 -24.75 -13.24
C SER A 13 13.33 -23.52 -14.04
N SER A 14 12.49 -23.69 -15.06
CA SER A 14 12.00 -22.58 -15.88
C SER A 14 11.11 -21.63 -15.07
N PRO A 15 11.23 -20.29 -15.22
CA PRO A 15 10.49 -19.28 -14.46
C PRO A 15 8.96 -19.31 -14.69
N ASP A 16 8.52 -19.90 -15.81
CA ASP A 16 7.13 -20.05 -16.25
C ASP A 16 6.51 -21.41 -15.87
N GLN A 17 7.26 -22.25 -15.13
CA GLN A 17 6.79 -23.52 -14.63
C GLN A 17 6.38 -23.43 -13.16
N ARG A 18 5.28 -24.10 -12.83
CA ARG A 18 4.80 -24.30 -11.45
C ARG A 18 4.46 -25.76 -11.23
N VAL A 19 4.42 -26.21 -9.97
CA VAL A 19 4.15 -27.61 -9.65
C VAL A 19 2.66 -27.93 -9.91
N ALA A 20 2.40 -28.97 -10.69
CA ALA A 20 1.06 -29.49 -10.91
C ALA A 20 0.74 -30.58 -9.87
N TYR A 21 0.26 -30.16 -8.70
CA TYR A 21 -0.07 -31.08 -7.60
C TYR A 21 -1.16 -32.10 -7.99
N ALA A 22 -0.87 -33.38 -7.76
CA ALA A 22 -1.81 -34.48 -7.99
C ALA A 22 -1.92 -35.39 -6.76
N HIS A 23 -3.10 -35.96 -6.55
CA HIS A 23 -3.31 -36.91 -5.44
C HIS A 23 -2.42 -38.15 -5.62
N GLY A 24 -1.64 -38.47 -4.59
CA GLY A 24 -0.67 -39.57 -4.60
C GLY A 24 0.68 -39.23 -5.21
N MET A 25 0.90 -37.98 -5.66
CA MET A 25 2.22 -37.51 -6.08
C MET A 25 3.15 -37.38 -4.87
N VAL A 26 4.37 -37.90 -4.99
CA VAL A 26 5.43 -37.74 -3.99
C VAL A 26 6.22 -36.48 -4.36
N LEU A 27 6.29 -35.51 -3.44
CA LEU A 27 7.00 -34.25 -3.65
C LEU A 27 8.47 -34.38 -3.26
N GLY A 28 9.36 -33.96 -4.17
CA GLY A 28 10.79 -33.89 -3.98
C GLY A 28 11.30 -32.47 -3.74
N VAL A 29 12.62 -32.34 -3.57
CA VAL A 29 13.30 -31.05 -3.45
C VAL A 29 13.07 -30.19 -4.69
N ASP A 30 13.14 -30.80 -5.88
CA ASP A 30 12.96 -30.09 -7.15
C ASP A 30 11.56 -29.47 -7.29
N ASP A 31 10.52 -30.15 -6.79
CA ASP A 31 9.15 -29.61 -6.78
C ASP A 31 9.06 -28.37 -5.88
N LEU A 32 9.62 -28.43 -4.67
CA LEU A 32 9.60 -27.31 -3.73
C LEU A 32 10.42 -26.11 -4.23
N VAL A 33 11.58 -26.38 -4.84
CA VAL A 33 12.42 -25.36 -5.48
C VAL A 33 11.69 -24.72 -6.65
N THR A 34 11.04 -25.51 -7.50
CA THR A 34 10.26 -25.01 -8.63
C THR A 34 9.11 -24.11 -8.15
N GLU A 35 8.35 -24.55 -7.14
CA GLU A 35 7.26 -23.75 -6.58
C GLU A 35 7.75 -22.44 -5.96
N GLN A 36 8.86 -22.47 -5.20
CA GLN A 36 9.43 -21.26 -4.61
C GLN A 36 9.92 -20.28 -5.70
N ASN A 37 10.64 -20.79 -6.70
CA ASN A 37 11.18 -19.98 -7.78
C ASN A 37 10.08 -19.31 -8.60
N TYR A 38 8.98 -20.01 -8.89
CA TYR A 38 7.83 -19.44 -9.59
C TYR A 38 7.34 -18.14 -8.95
N TRP A 39 7.14 -18.14 -7.63
CA TRP A 39 6.68 -16.95 -6.89
C TRP A 39 7.74 -15.85 -6.82
N LEU A 40 9.01 -16.21 -6.64
CA LEU A 40 10.11 -15.23 -6.65
C LEU A 40 10.21 -14.52 -8.00
N TYR A 41 10.21 -15.26 -9.11
CA TYR A 41 10.27 -14.68 -10.45
C TYR A 41 9.07 -13.80 -10.76
N HIS A 42 7.86 -14.21 -10.39
CA HIS A 42 6.67 -13.37 -10.58
C HIS A 42 6.74 -12.07 -9.77
N ARG A 43 7.25 -12.10 -8.55
CA ARG A 43 7.50 -10.89 -7.75
C ARG A 43 8.54 -9.99 -8.40
N TYR A 44 9.68 -10.55 -8.80
CA TYR A 44 10.75 -9.78 -9.46
C TYR A 44 10.26 -9.16 -10.78
N LEU A 45 9.47 -9.90 -11.55
CA LEU A 45 8.83 -9.41 -12.76
C LEU A 45 7.84 -8.28 -12.46
N ALA A 46 7.05 -8.37 -11.39
CA ALA A 46 6.14 -7.30 -11.01
C ALA A 46 6.89 -6.04 -10.57
N GLN A 47 7.94 -6.19 -9.74
CA GLN A 47 8.78 -5.07 -9.31
C GLN A 47 9.45 -4.41 -10.51
N ARG A 48 10.21 -5.20 -11.29
CA ARG A 48 10.88 -4.71 -12.49
C ARG A 48 9.85 -4.15 -13.47
N GLY A 49 8.73 -4.82 -13.72
CA GLY A 49 7.76 -4.47 -14.74
C GLY A 49 6.88 -3.26 -14.41
N LEU A 50 6.60 -2.99 -13.13
CA LEU A 50 5.63 -1.97 -12.71
C LEU A 50 6.24 -0.91 -11.80
N ALA A 51 6.95 -1.34 -10.75
CA ALA A 51 7.50 -0.44 -9.75
C ALA A 51 8.80 0.23 -10.24
N GLY A 52 9.64 -0.49 -10.99
CA GLY A 52 10.96 -0.04 -11.41
C GLY A 52 12.06 -0.57 -10.48
N MET A 53 13.09 0.24 -10.28
CA MET A 53 14.26 -0.07 -9.48
C MET A 53 14.71 1.16 -8.69
N GLY A 54 15.49 0.95 -7.62
CA GLY A 54 16.11 2.03 -6.87
C GLY A 54 15.96 1.91 -5.36
N THR A 55 16.32 2.99 -4.67
CA THR A 55 16.13 3.11 -3.22
C THR A 55 14.66 3.35 -2.90
N VAL A 56 14.10 2.54 -1.98
CA VAL A 56 12.72 2.69 -1.49
C VAL A 56 12.70 3.46 -0.16
N TYR A 57 13.68 3.18 0.71
CA TYR A 57 13.74 3.75 2.06
C TYR A 57 15.20 3.78 2.54
N GLY A 58 15.62 4.89 3.15
CA GLY A 58 16.94 4.99 3.79
C GLY A 58 18.10 4.98 2.80
N LEU A 59 19.15 4.20 3.10
CA LEU A 59 20.39 4.09 2.29
C LEU A 59 21.07 5.44 2.01
N GLN A 60 20.98 6.39 2.94
CA GLN A 60 21.67 7.67 2.82
C GLN A 60 23.17 7.44 2.87
N VAL A 61 23.90 7.99 1.91
CA VAL A 61 25.36 7.98 1.89
C VAL A 61 25.85 9.26 2.55
N THR A 62 26.82 9.13 3.44
CA THR A 62 27.50 10.25 4.10
C THR A 62 28.99 9.97 4.12
N ALA A 63 29.79 11.03 4.11
CA ALA A 63 31.24 10.91 4.28
C ALA A 63 31.69 11.82 5.42
N SER A 64 32.62 11.33 6.23
CA SER A 64 33.21 12.10 7.33
C SER A 64 34.71 11.86 7.41
N ALA A 65 35.47 12.92 7.68
CA ALA A 65 36.90 12.81 7.87
C ALA A 65 37.21 12.05 9.16
N VAL A 66 38.16 11.12 9.08
CA VAL A 66 38.65 10.36 10.24
C VAL A 66 40.17 10.22 10.13
N ASP A 67 40.88 10.92 11.02
CA ASP A 67 42.34 11.10 10.98
C ASP A 67 42.80 11.75 9.65
N ARG A 68 43.57 11.01 8.84
CA ARG A 68 44.04 11.42 7.50
C ARG A 68 43.21 10.78 6.37
N ASP A 69 42.08 10.17 6.69
CA ASP A 69 41.25 9.42 5.75
C ASP A 69 39.80 9.93 5.78
N ALA A 70 38.93 9.32 4.99
CA ALA A 70 37.49 9.49 5.05
C ALA A 70 36.78 8.16 5.30
N GLU A 71 35.81 8.16 6.22
CA GLU A 71 34.85 7.08 6.36
C GLU A 71 33.59 7.43 5.56
N VAL A 72 33.26 6.56 4.61
CA VAL A 72 32.00 6.57 3.88
C VAL A 72 31.03 5.66 4.64
N ARG A 73 29.83 6.17 4.92
CA ARG A 73 28.79 5.46 5.65
C ARG A 73 27.48 5.46 4.89
N VAL A 74 26.91 4.28 4.69
CA VAL A 74 25.57 4.05 4.15
C VAL A 74 24.62 3.69 5.29
N SER A 75 23.53 4.43 5.47
CA SER A 75 22.53 4.14 6.49
C SER A 75 21.76 2.84 6.19
N PRO A 76 21.10 2.21 7.18
CA PRO A 76 20.12 1.16 6.91
C PRO A 76 19.05 1.60 5.91
N GLY A 77 18.45 0.64 5.20
CA GLY A 77 17.43 0.92 4.22
C GLY A 77 16.99 -0.29 3.39
N LEU A 78 16.18 -0.01 2.36
CA LEU A 78 15.60 -0.97 1.42
C LEU A 78 15.83 -0.46 0.00
N LEU A 79 16.26 -1.36 -0.88
CA LEU A 79 16.35 -1.13 -2.31
C LEU A 79 15.68 -2.24 -3.11
N VAL A 80 15.33 -1.91 -4.35
CA VAL A 80 15.01 -2.85 -5.43
C VAL A 80 16.10 -2.73 -6.48
N ASP A 81 16.78 -3.82 -6.80
CA ASP A 81 17.85 -3.82 -7.78
C ASP A 81 17.34 -3.86 -9.23
N GLN A 82 18.24 -3.83 -10.23
CA GLN A 82 17.84 -3.82 -11.64
C GLN A 82 16.99 -5.03 -12.04
N PHE A 83 17.15 -6.16 -11.36
CA PHE A 83 16.43 -7.39 -11.66
C PHE A 83 15.07 -7.46 -10.96
N GLY A 84 14.72 -6.48 -10.13
CA GLY A 84 13.49 -6.45 -9.35
C GLY A 84 13.61 -7.18 -8.00
N ARG A 85 14.83 -7.46 -7.55
CA ARG A 85 15.09 -8.17 -6.29
C ARG A 85 15.20 -7.16 -5.15
N ASP A 86 14.54 -7.48 -4.03
CA ASP A 86 14.49 -6.58 -2.88
C ASP A 86 15.63 -6.88 -1.90
N ALA A 87 16.41 -5.88 -1.50
CA ALA A 87 17.52 -6.04 -0.56
C ALA A 87 17.34 -5.16 0.68
N VAL A 88 17.29 -5.78 1.86
CA VAL A 88 17.07 -5.08 3.15
C VAL A 88 18.38 -4.96 3.93
N ILE A 89 18.92 -3.75 3.97
CA ILE A 89 20.14 -3.41 4.72
C ILE A 89 19.73 -2.96 6.12
N ARG A 90 19.93 -3.83 7.11
CA ARG A 90 19.46 -3.58 8.50
C ARG A 90 20.43 -2.82 9.37
N CYS A 91 21.71 -2.81 9.00
CA CYS A 91 22.79 -2.18 9.76
C CYS A 91 23.51 -1.16 8.87
N PRO A 92 24.04 -0.06 9.44
CA PRO A 92 24.86 0.86 8.66
C PRO A 92 26.10 0.14 8.10
N GLN A 93 26.47 0.47 6.87
CA GLN A 93 27.68 -0.02 6.22
C GLN A 93 28.73 1.09 6.22
N CYS A 94 29.96 0.76 6.62
CA CYS A 94 31.05 1.71 6.68
C CYS A 94 32.25 1.19 5.88
N ALA A 95 32.89 2.08 5.12
CA ALA A 95 34.12 1.80 4.41
C ALA A 95 35.10 2.96 4.60
N ARG A 96 36.38 2.62 4.75
CA ARG A 96 37.48 3.59 4.81
C ARG A 96 38.03 3.80 3.41
N LEU A 97 37.84 5.00 2.87
CA LEU A 97 38.11 5.30 1.46
C LEU A 97 39.58 5.12 1.10
N GLY A 98 40.50 5.62 1.93
CA GLY A 98 41.94 5.43 1.78
C GLY A 98 42.38 3.98 1.92
N GLN A 99 41.75 3.20 2.80
CA GLN A 99 42.02 1.75 2.88
C GLN A 99 41.53 1.00 1.65
N TRP A 100 40.35 1.36 1.13
CA TRP A 100 39.82 0.80 -0.12
C TRP A 100 40.76 1.14 -1.30
N LEU A 101 41.18 2.40 -1.44
CA LEU A 101 42.16 2.82 -2.45
C LEU A 101 43.48 2.04 -2.33
N THR A 102 43.97 1.85 -1.10
CA THR A 102 45.16 1.04 -0.83
C THR A 102 44.98 -0.39 -1.34
N ALA A 103 43.83 -1.01 -1.06
CA ALA A 103 43.54 -2.37 -1.54
C ALA A 103 43.49 -2.44 -3.08
N ARG A 104 42.93 -1.42 -3.75
CA ARG A 104 42.88 -1.35 -5.22
C ARG A 104 44.26 -1.13 -5.84
N GLU A 105 45.06 -0.20 -5.31
CA GLU A 105 46.43 0.07 -5.77
C GLU A 105 47.38 -1.12 -5.55
N LEU A 106 47.20 -1.88 -4.46
CA LEU A 106 47.95 -3.12 -4.23
C LEU A 106 47.55 -4.26 -5.19
N ALA A 107 46.26 -4.35 -5.53
CA ALA A 107 45.76 -5.34 -6.48
C ALA A 107 46.19 -5.03 -7.92
N GLN A 108 46.17 -3.75 -8.29
CA GLN A 108 46.58 -3.26 -9.59
C GLN A 108 47.33 -1.91 -9.44
N PRO A 109 48.68 -1.94 -9.42
CA PRO A 109 49.49 -0.73 -9.30
C PRO A 109 49.25 0.23 -10.47
N GLY A 110 49.08 1.52 -10.17
CA GLY A 110 48.79 2.59 -11.12
C GLY A 110 47.31 2.93 -11.25
N THR A 111 46.40 2.12 -10.72
CA THR A 111 44.95 2.32 -10.87
C THR A 111 44.47 3.67 -10.34
N ILE A 112 45.03 4.17 -9.24
CA ILE A 112 44.64 5.50 -8.73
C ILE A 112 45.04 6.60 -9.72
N GLY A 113 46.23 6.48 -10.34
CA GLY A 113 46.70 7.43 -11.34
C GLY A 113 45.85 7.44 -12.62
N GLU A 114 45.34 6.27 -13.03
CA GLU A 114 44.47 6.11 -14.20
C GLU A 114 43.10 6.76 -14.02
N HIS A 115 42.55 6.74 -12.80
CA HIS A 115 41.22 7.28 -12.50
C HIS A 115 41.23 8.71 -11.97
N ARG A 116 42.42 9.32 -11.84
CA ARG A 116 42.58 10.70 -11.44
C ARG A 116 42.35 11.61 -12.65
N ASP A 117 41.47 12.58 -12.50
CA ASP A 117 41.22 13.56 -13.55
C ASP A 117 42.41 14.55 -13.68
N PRO A 118 42.45 15.40 -14.73
CA PRO A 118 43.52 16.38 -14.92
C PRO A 118 43.66 17.42 -13.79
N SER A 119 42.62 17.61 -12.96
CA SER A 119 42.64 18.50 -11.80
C SER A 119 43.16 17.83 -10.53
N GLY A 120 43.35 16.51 -10.57
CA GLY A 120 43.84 15.72 -9.45
C GLY A 120 42.73 15.10 -8.61
N VAL A 121 41.46 15.17 -9.04
CA VAL A 121 40.28 14.67 -8.32
C VAL A 121 39.98 13.22 -8.74
N LEU A 122 39.52 12.42 -7.78
CA LEU A 122 39.02 11.07 -7.97
C LEU A 122 37.50 11.07 -7.88
N THR A 123 36.86 10.31 -8.77
CA THR A 123 35.43 10.01 -8.72
C THR A 123 35.24 8.53 -8.40
N VAL A 124 34.48 8.23 -7.36
CA VAL A 124 34.17 6.85 -6.92
C VAL A 124 32.67 6.75 -6.71
N TYR A 125 32.07 5.64 -7.09
CA TYR A 125 30.64 5.40 -6.96
C TYR A 125 30.37 4.43 -5.83
N VAL A 126 29.39 4.76 -5.00
CA VAL A 126 28.82 3.82 -4.02
C VAL A 126 27.72 3.04 -4.72
N VAL A 127 27.88 1.73 -4.80
CA VAL A 127 26.93 0.85 -5.50
C VAL A 127 26.34 -0.17 -4.54
N ALA A 128 25.14 -0.65 -4.85
CA ALA A 128 24.50 -1.71 -4.09
C ALA A 128 23.74 -2.70 -4.96
N ARG A 129 23.65 -3.95 -4.52
CA ARG A 129 22.87 -5.01 -5.19
C ARG A 129 22.34 -6.03 -4.20
N TYR A 130 21.29 -6.75 -4.61
CA TYR A 130 20.85 -7.95 -3.89
C TYR A 130 21.88 -9.07 -4.06
N ASP A 131 22.08 -9.82 -2.97
CA ASP A 131 22.83 -11.07 -2.96
C ASP A 131 22.11 -12.09 -2.06
N GLN A 132 22.59 -13.33 -2.02
CA GLN A 132 22.10 -14.34 -1.11
C GLN A 132 23.24 -15.25 -0.66
N CYS A 133 23.19 -15.65 0.61
CA CYS A 133 24.22 -16.51 1.16
C CYS A 133 23.59 -17.75 1.80
N LEU A 134 24.29 -18.86 1.65
CA LEU A 134 23.93 -20.10 2.34
C LEU A 134 24.12 -19.93 3.85
N ASP A 135 23.17 -20.47 4.60
CA ASP A 135 23.13 -20.27 6.03
C ASP A 135 22.59 -21.50 6.78
N THR A 136 22.83 -21.52 8.09
CA THR A 136 22.38 -22.55 9.02
C THR A 136 22.78 -23.95 8.55
N PHE A 137 24.08 -24.27 8.66
CA PHE A 137 24.59 -25.58 8.26
C PHE A 137 24.09 -26.66 9.23
N VAL A 138 23.53 -27.74 8.70
CA VAL A 138 23.00 -28.88 9.46
C VAL A 138 23.69 -30.18 9.06
N PRO A 139 23.87 -31.11 10.00
CA PRO A 139 24.43 -32.42 9.69
C PRO A 139 23.43 -33.26 8.88
N LEU A 140 23.88 -33.80 7.75
CA LEU A 140 23.20 -34.86 7.02
C LEU A 140 23.72 -36.24 7.49
N PRO A 141 22.87 -37.27 7.53
CA PRO A 141 23.33 -38.63 7.74
C PRO A 141 24.29 -39.05 6.63
N GLY A 142 25.56 -39.22 6.96
CA GLY A 142 26.60 -39.61 6.01
C GLY A 142 26.51 -41.07 5.57
N SER A 143 27.00 -41.34 4.35
CA SER A 143 27.37 -42.71 3.97
C SER A 143 28.63 -43.12 4.76
N PRO A 144 28.79 -44.41 5.12
CA PRO A 144 29.95 -44.86 5.88
C PRO A 144 31.23 -44.48 5.13
N CYS A 145 32.14 -43.76 5.81
CA CYS A 145 33.39 -43.16 5.31
C CYS A 145 33.36 -41.66 4.89
N SER A 146 32.28 -40.92 5.13
CA SER A 146 32.28 -39.45 4.93
C SER A 146 32.98 -38.71 6.08
N THR A 147 33.77 -37.67 5.81
CA THR A 147 34.45 -36.85 6.83
C THR A 147 33.48 -35.84 7.48
N SER A 148 33.76 -35.35 8.70
CA SER A 148 32.83 -34.47 9.45
C SER A 148 32.43 -33.20 8.69
N ASP A 149 33.31 -32.67 7.84
CA ASP A 149 33.07 -31.43 7.08
C ASP A 149 32.18 -31.70 5.85
N GLU A 150 32.23 -32.90 5.29
CA GLU A 150 31.35 -33.35 4.19
C GLU A 150 29.92 -33.67 4.67
N LEU A 151 29.68 -33.66 5.97
CA LEU A 151 28.37 -33.92 6.57
C LEU A 151 27.54 -32.65 6.77
N MET A 152 28.11 -31.46 6.62
CA MET A 152 27.42 -30.21 6.91
C MET A 152 26.88 -29.59 5.62
N THR A 153 25.56 -29.59 5.46
CA THR A 153 24.88 -28.94 4.32
C THR A 153 24.18 -27.66 4.78
N PRO A 154 24.12 -26.60 3.97
CA PRO A 154 23.27 -25.46 4.27
C PRO A 154 21.79 -25.87 4.31
N SER A 155 21.06 -25.46 5.36
CA SER A 155 19.61 -25.70 5.46
C SER A 155 18.76 -24.48 5.13
N ARG A 156 19.38 -23.30 4.99
CA ARG A 156 18.70 -22.03 4.71
C ARG A 156 19.44 -21.26 3.63
N ILE A 157 18.68 -20.48 2.88
CA ILE A 157 19.17 -19.38 2.06
C ILE A 157 18.75 -18.10 2.77
N ARG A 158 19.70 -17.19 2.97
CA ARG A 158 19.48 -15.88 3.56
C ARG A 158 19.60 -14.83 2.47
N ASP A 159 18.53 -14.07 2.28
CA ASP A 159 18.57 -12.83 1.52
C ASP A 159 19.63 -11.90 2.13
N SER A 160 20.52 -11.43 1.27
CA SER A 160 21.68 -10.61 1.61
C SER A 160 21.77 -9.44 0.64
N TRP A 161 22.87 -8.73 0.71
CA TRP A 161 23.16 -7.58 -0.12
C TRP A 161 24.67 -7.37 -0.17
N GLU A 162 25.10 -6.64 -1.18
CA GLU A 162 26.45 -6.14 -1.31
C GLU A 162 26.38 -4.63 -1.48
N VAL A 163 27.24 -3.92 -0.75
CA VAL A 163 27.50 -2.48 -0.90
C VAL A 163 28.99 -2.34 -1.11
N ASP A 164 29.41 -1.78 -2.25
CA ASP A 164 30.82 -1.61 -2.59
C ASP A 164 31.10 -0.20 -3.12
N LEU A 165 32.38 0.15 -3.17
CA LEU A 165 32.92 1.30 -3.86
C LEU A 165 33.50 0.84 -5.20
N SER A 166 33.18 1.56 -6.27
CA SER A 166 33.62 1.27 -7.64
C SER A 166 34.19 2.52 -8.29
N PHE A 167 35.20 2.36 -9.15
CA PHE A 167 35.65 3.44 -10.04
C PHE A 167 34.70 3.64 -11.23
N ASP A 168 33.98 2.60 -11.62
CA ASP A 168 33.03 2.63 -12.72
C ASP A 168 31.61 2.86 -12.19
N ARG A 169 30.88 3.76 -12.83
CA ARG A 169 29.46 3.96 -12.53
C ARG A 169 28.70 2.71 -12.97
N PRO A 170 27.75 2.18 -12.17
CA PRO A 170 26.95 1.05 -12.59
C PRO A 170 26.09 1.44 -13.80
N ALA A 171 26.14 0.62 -14.85
CA ALA A 171 25.26 0.78 -16.01
C ALA A 171 23.81 0.51 -15.59
N MET A 172 22.93 1.50 -15.74
CA MET A 172 21.50 1.38 -15.40
C MET A 172 20.65 1.81 -16.62
N PRO A 173 20.80 1.14 -17.77
CA PRO A 173 20.28 1.61 -19.06
C PRO A 173 18.78 1.89 -19.02
N ARG A 174 18.02 1.08 -18.28
CA ARG A 174 16.59 1.33 -18.09
C ARG A 174 16.29 2.64 -17.34
N TRP A 175 16.92 2.86 -16.19
CA TRP A 175 16.72 4.08 -15.42
C TRP A 175 17.13 5.33 -16.20
N ASP A 176 18.27 5.27 -16.88
CA ASP A 176 18.78 6.40 -17.64
C ASP A 176 17.89 6.68 -18.86
N THR A 177 17.39 5.65 -19.56
CA THR A 177 16.46 5.81 -20.70
C THR A 177 15.07 6.31 -20.28
N ASP A 178 14.52 5.83 -19.15
CA ASP A 178 13.25 6.32 -18.59
C ASP A 178 13.33 7.84 -18.34
N ARG A 179 14.47 8.33 -17.85
CA ARG A 179 14.73 9.76 -17.64
C ARG A 179 14.89 10.54 -18.94
N ARG A 180 15.52 9.95 -19.98
CA ARG A 180 15.61 10.56 -21.32
C ARG A 180 14.21 10.73 -21.93
N LEU A 181 13.34 9.73 -21.80
CA LEU A 181 11.95 9.85 -22.24
C LEU A 181 11.22 10.98 -21.49
N ALA A 182 11.30 11.01 -20.16
CA ALA A 182 10.67 12.06 -19.37
C ALA A 182 11.16 13.46 -19.78
N ARG A 183 12.47 13.59 -20.07
CA ARG A 183 13.05 14.83 -20.58
C ARG A 183 12.53 15.19 -21.96
N LEU A 184 12.48 14.24 -22.89
CA LEU A 184 11.93 14.43 -24.22
C LEU A 184 10.48 14.92 -24.15
N LEU A 185 9.66 14.31 -23.30
CA LEU A 185 8.27 14.74 -23.07
C LEU A 185 8.17 16.15 -22.48
N SER A 186 9.12 16.57 -21.64
CA SER A 186 9.17 17.95 -21.11
C SER A 186 9.50 19.01 -22.17
N LEU A 187 9.93 18.61 -23.37
CA LEU A 187 10.19 19.48 -24.52
C LEU A 187 8.99 19.56 -25.48
N VAL A 188 7.88 18.89 -25.17
CA VAL A 188 6.67 18.87 -25.99
C VAL A 188 5.73 20.00 -25.55
N ASP A 189 5.38 20.87 -26.48
CA ASP A 189 4.42 21.96 -26.29
C ASP A 189 3.10 21.62 -27.02
N ALA A 190 2.01 21.53 -26.27
CA ALA A 190 0.66 21.37 -26.82
C ALA A 190 0.11 22.75 -27.23
N VAL A 191 -0.11 22.97 -28.52
CA VAL A 191 -0.50 24.26 -29.10
C VAL A 191 -1.95 24.21 -29.59
N PRO A 192 -2.87 25.01 -29.02
CA PRO A 192 -4.26 25.07 -29.46
C PRO A 192 -4.40 25.56 -30.91
N GLY A 193 -5.23 24.87 -31.70
CA GLY A 193 -5.50 25.24 -33.08
C GLY A 193 -4.34 25.02 -34.07
N LEU A 194 -3.29 24.29 -33.66
CA LEU A 194 -2.21 23.89 -34.56
C LEU A 194 -2.75 22.91 -35.63
N PRO A 195 -2.57 23.17 -36.93
CA PRO A 195 -2.94 22.21 -37.97
C PRO A 195 -2.14 20.90 -37.81
N GLU A 196 -2.79 19.74 -38.00
CA GLU A 196 -2.12 18.43 -37.91
C GLU A 196 -0.90 18.30 -38.86
N ALA A 197 -0.93 18.97 -40.01
CA ALA A 197 0.17 18.96 -40.97
C ALA A 197 1.43 19.69 -40.48
N ASP A 198 1.29 20.56 -39.49
CA ASP A 198 2.38 21.33 -38.87
C ASP A 198 2.81 20.70 -37.52
N SER A 199 2.29 19.51 -37.19
CA SER A 199 2.64 18.75 -35.98
C SER A 199 4.00 18.08 -36.11
N ASP A 200 4.85 18.19 -35.09
CA ASP A 200 6.15 17.50 -34.99
C ASP A 200 6.02 16.06 -34.45
N GLU A 201 4.81 15.48 -34.47
CA GLU A 201 4.57 14.11 -34.01
C GLU A 201 5.50 13.06 -34.67
N PRO A 202 5.71 13.06 -36.01
CA PRO A 202 6.60 12.07 -36.64
C PRO A 202 8.05 12.17 -36.15
N GLU A 203 8.57 13.39 -35.99
CA GLU A 203 9.89 13.69 -35.47
C GLU A 203 10.01 13.28 -34.00
N LEU A 204 8.96 13.50 -33.21
CA LEU A 204 8.88 13.09 -31.81
C LEU A 204 8.87 11.56 -31.67
N ILE A 205 8.13 10.84 -32.50
CA ILE A 205 8.16 9.37 -32.57
C ILE A 205 9.56 8.88 -32.94
N ALA A 206 10.22 9.51 -33.93
CA ALA A 206 11.58 9.17 -34.32
C ALA A 206 12.58 9.41 -33.17
N ALA A 207 12.42 10.50 -32.42
CA ALA A 207 13.23 10.80 -31.24
C ALA A 207 13.03 9.76 -30.12
N VAL A 208 11.79 9.30 -29.87
CA VAL A 208 11.52 8.21 -28.91
C VAL A 208 12.20 6.92 -29.35
N LEU A 209 12.14 6.56 -30.64
CA LEU A 209 12.81 5.37 -31.17
C LEU A 209 14.34 5.44 -31.04
N ASP A 210 14.91 6.63 -31.23
CA ASP A 210 16.36 6.83 -31.14
C ASP A 210 16.92 6.64 -29.72
N LEU A 211 16.08 6.70 -28.68
CA LEU A 211 16.48 6.40 -27.30
C LEU A 211 17.13 5.02 -27.14
N ILE A 212 16.84 4.08 -28.04
CA ILE A 212 17.49 2.76 -28.09
C ILE A 212 19.01 2.89 -28.27
N ASN A 213 19.45 3.81 -29.14
CA ASN A 213 20.86 4.01 -29.45
C ASN A 213 21.60 4.74 -28.33
N GLN A 214 20.86 5.30 -27.37
CA GLN A 214 21.37 6.09 -26.24
C GLN A 214 21.29 5.34 -24.91
N ALA A 215 20.90 4.05 -24.93
CA ALA A 215 20.66 3.27 -23.72
C ALA A 215 21.92 3.10 -22.85
N ASP A 216 23.09 3.05 -23.49
CA ASP A 216 24.40 2.92 -22.83
C ASP A 216 25.05 4.29 -22.55
N ASP A 217 24.43 5.38 -22.98
CA ASP A 217 24.94 6.72 -22.73
C ASP A 217 24.70 7.07 -21.26
N GLY A 218 25.80 7.27 -20.53
CA GLY A 218 25.77 7.62 -19.11
C GLY A 218 24.99 8.92 -18.80
N PRO A 219 24.91 9.30 -17.51
CA PRO A 219 24.09 10.41 -17.03
C PRO A 219 24.51 11.80 -17.54
N GLY A 220 25.72 11.93 -18.10
CA GLY A 220 26.35 13.21 -18.44
C GLY A 220 25.60 13.99 -19.53
N GLU A 221 24.73 13.31 -20.27
CA GLU A 221 23.85 13.91 -21.28
C GLU A 221 22.43 14.20 -20.75
N LEU A 222 22.11 13.75 -19.53
CA LEU A 222 20.80 13.98 -18.89
C LEU A 222 20.65 15.39 -18.31
N TRP A 223 21.67 16.25 -18.48
CA TRP A 223 21.73 17.64 -18.05
C TRP A 223 22.50 18.43 -19.11
N PRO A 224 22.08 19.64 -19.53
CA PRO A 224 22.92 20.40 -20.45
C PRO A 224 24.22 20.78 -19.73
N PRO A 225 25.39 20.73 -20.40
CA PRO A 225 26.58 21.37 -19.87
C PRO A 225 26.25 22.82 -19.49
N THR A 226 26.85 23.32 -18.42
CA THR A 226 26.65 24.63 -17.78
C THR A 226 27.13 25.81 -18.64
N SER A 227 26.79 25.82 -19.92
CA SER A 227 26.98 26.91 -20.87
C SER A 227 25.95 26.72 -21.99
N PRO A 228 25.16 27.74 -22.39
CA PRO A 228 24.22 27.57 -23.48
C PRO A 228 24.97 27.61 -24.82
N PRO A 229 24.93 26.50 -25.59
CA PRO A 229 24.74 26.64 -27.01
C PRO A 229 23.46 25.88 -27.41
N ASP A 230 22.52 26.58 -28.02
CA ASP A 230 21.41 26.04 -28.83
C ASP A 230 20.37 25.08 -28.22
N SER A 231 20.38 24.79 -26.91
CA SER A 231 19.26 24.08 -26.25
C SER A 231 17.94 24.88 -26.19
N ALA A 232 17.91 26.08 -26.79
CA ALA A 232 16.70 26.86 -27.03
C ALA A 232 15.91 26.42 -28.28
N GLN A 233 16.42 25.47 -29.09
CA GLN A 233 15.82 25.15 -30.40
C GLN A 233 15.06 23.82 -30.51
N LEU A 234 15.32 22.81 -29.65
CA LEU A 234 14.60 21.54 -29.73
C LEU A 234 13.38 21.55 -28.80
N ARG A 235 12.27 22.07 -29.34
CA ARG A 235 10.91 21.91 -28.81
C ARG A 235 10.08 21.22 -29.88
N PHE A 236 9.22 20.30 -29.47
CA PHE A 236 8.28 19.62 -30.35
C PHE A 236 6.90 20.23 -30.14
N THR A 237 6.21 20.57 -31.20
CA THR A 237 4.87 21.14 -31.14
C THR A 237 3.84 20.14 -31.63
N ILE A 238 2.78 19.95 -30.85
CA ILE A 238 1.67 19.06 -31.20
C ILE A 238 0.33 19.79 -31.03
N PRO A 239 -0.73 19.45 -31.79
CA PRO A 239 -2.05 20.03 -31.59
C PRO A 239 -2.59 19.69 -30.20
N ALA A 240 -3.00 20.70 -29.43
CA ALA A 240 -3.51 20.48 -28.07
C ALA A 240 -4.76 19.59 -28.04
N GLU A 241 -5.59 19.69 -29.08
CA GLU A 241 -6.82 18.93 -29.25
C GLU A 241 -6.56 17.43 -29.55
N ALA A 242 -5.39 17.10 -30.10
CA ALA A 242 -4.97 15.74 -30.42
C ALA A 242 -3.93 15.18 -29.43
N ALA A 243 -3.47 15.98 -28.46
CA ALA A 243 -2.37 15.63 -27.56
C ALA A 243 -2.56 14.29 -26.82
N PRO A 244 -3.77 13.94 -26.31
CA PRO A 244 -3.99 12.62 -25.71
C PRO A 244 -3.70 11.46 -26.67
N ASP A 245 -4.20 11.55 -27.90
CA ASP A 245 -4.02 10.50 -28.91
C ASP A 245 -2.56 10.41 -29.39
N VAL A 246 -1.86 11.54 -29.45
CA VAL A 246 -0.42 11.60 -29.77
C VAL A 246 0.40 10.92 -28.67
N LEU A 247 0.13 11.25 -27.40
CA LEU A 247 0.79 10.63 -26.25
C LEU A 247 0.53 9.13 -26.19
N ASP A 248 -0.69 8.67 -26.47
CA ASP A 248 -1.01 7.25 -26.56
C ASP A 248 -0.16 6.53 -27.60
N ARG A 249 0.00 7.11 -28.80
CA ARG A 249 0.85 6.54 -29.85
C ARG A 249 2.33 6.53 -29.45
N LEU A 250 2.83 7.58 -28.80
CA LEU A 250 4.20 7.64 -28.29
C LEU A 250 4.44 6.58 -27.22
N PHE A 251 3.51 6.41 -26.28
CA PHE A 251 3.63 5.39 -25.24
C PHE A 251 3.54 3.99 -25.81
N VAL A 252 2.70 3.76 -26.83
CA VAL A 252 2.70 2.48 -27.56
C VAL A 252 4.06 2.20 -28.19
N VAL A 253 4.68 3.15 -28.88
CA VAL A 253 6.03 3.00 -29.44
C VAL A 253 7.05 2.69 -28.34
N TRP A 254 7.02 3.46 -27.25
CA TRP A 254 7.87 3.26 -26.09
C TRP A 254 7.75 1.83 -25.54
N VAL A 255 6.53 1.36 -25.25
CA VAL A 255 6.34 0.04 -24.61
C VAL A 255 6.56 -1.15 -25.56
N THR A 256 6.37 -0.97 -26.87
CA THR A 256 6.45 -2.07 -27.86
C THR A 256 7.75 -2.14 -28.63
N GLN A 257 8.51 -1.05 -28.74
CA GLN A 257 9.73 -0.98 -29.56
C GLN A 257 10.97 -0.59 -28.76
N VAL A 258 10.87 0.39 -27.85
CA VAL A 258 12.03 0.87 -27.07
C VAL A 258 12.26 0.02 -25.83
N ARG A 259 11.27 -0.10 -24.96
CA ARG A 259 11.40 -0.84 -23.70
C ARG A 259 11.86 -2.30 -23.87
N PRO A 260 11.41 -3.07 -24.87
CA PRO A 260 11.82 -4.47 -25.02
C PRO A 260 13.30 -4.68 -25.37
N VAL A 261 14.01 -3.66 -25.86
CA VAL A 261 15.45 -3.77 -26.19
C VAL A 261 16.35 -3.35 -25.02
N LEU A 262 15.78 -2.74 -23.97
CA LEU A 262 16.53 -2.32 -22.79
C LEU A 262 16.79 -3.51 -21.85
N LEU A 263 18.00 -3.56 -21.31
CA LEU A 263 18.33 -4.48 -20.24
C LEU A 263 17.94 -3.92 -18.86
N PRO A 264 17.63 -4.80 -17.89
CA PRO A 264 17.40 -6.23 -18.04
C PRO A 264 16.04 -6.55 -18.65
N ASP A 265 16.02 -7.54 -19.55
CA ASP A 265 14.81 -7.99 -20.25
C ASP A 265 13.72 -8.43 -19.25
N LEU A 266 12.47 -8.05 -19.54
CA LEU A 266 11.30 -8.46 -18.76
C LEU A 266 10.90 -9.91 -19.08
N THR A 267 11.12 -10.37 -20.31
CA THR A 267 10.63 -11.66 -20.80
C THR A 267 11.62 -12.80 -20.58
N SER A 268 12.92 -12.48 -20.55
CA SER A 268 13.99 -13.42 -20.24
C SER A 268 14.61 -13.07 -18.88
N PRO A 269 14.33 -13.84 -17.80
CA PRO A 269 14.89 -13.50 -16.50
C PRO A 269 16.41 -13.68 -16.50
N PRO A 270 17.14 -12.71 -15.91
CA PRO A 270 18.57 -12.83 -15.73
C PRO A 270 18.90 -13.99 -14.80
N GLY A 271 19.71 -14.93 -15.27
CA GLY A 271 20.01 -16.20 -14.59
C GLY A 271 19.95 -17.42 -15.50
N ILE A 272 19.26 -17.34 -16.65
CA ILE A 272 19.39 -18.31 -17.75
C ILE A 272 20.61 -17.89 -18.59
N VAL A 273 21.80 -18.17 -18.09
CA VAL A 273 23.05 -17.86 -18.81
C VAL A 273 23.22 -18.86 -19.95
N THR A 274 23.06 -18.43 -21.19
CA THR A 274 23.82 -19.05 -22.29
C THR A 274 25.29 -18.60 -22.14
N PRO A 275 26.28 -19.49 -22.27
CA PRO A 275 27.69 -19.21 -21.90
C PRO A 275 28.42 -18.09 -22.66
N SER A 276 27.75 -17.31 -23.50
CA SER A 276 28.36 -16.47 -24.52
C SER A 276 28.32 -14.96 -24.28
N ASP A 277 27.51 -14.45 -23.34
CA ASP A 277 27.44 -13.01 -23.05
C ASP A 277 27.75 -12.70 -21.58
N PRO A 278 28.46 -11.59 -21.29
CA PRO A 278 28.67 -11.14 -19.91
C PRO A 278 27.30 -10.83 -19.28
N ALA A 279 26.97 -11.54 -18.20
CA ALA A 279 25.70 -11.32 -17.51
C ALA A 279 25.64 -9.87 -16.98
N PRO A 280 24.56 -9.12 -17.24
CA PRO A 280 24.40 -7.77 -16.70
C PRO A 280 24.53 -7.79 -15.17
N VAL A 281 25.26 -6.84 -14.62
CA VAL A 281 25.44 -6.73 -13.16
C VAL A 281 24.28 -5.90 -12.61
N PRO A 282 23.47 -6.42 -11.67
CA PRO A 282 22.22 -5.78 -11.23
C PRO A 282 22.44 -4.64 -10.22
N GLU A 283 23.58 -3.95 -10.30
CA GLU A 283 23.94 -2.89 -9.37
C GLU A 283 23.11 -1.63 -9.55
N ILE A 284 22.88 -0.92 -8.46
CA ILE A 284 22.26 0.40 -8.48
C ILE A 284 23.23 1.42 -7.89
N LEU A 285 23.21 2.64 -8.42
CA LEU A 285 23.94 3.76 -7.84
C LEU A 285 23.28 4.19 -6.53
N LEU A 286 24.05 4.36 -5.47
CA LEU A 286 23.61 5.02 -4.24
C LEU A 286 24.08 6.46 -4.15
N ALA A 287 25.34 6.73 -4.49
CA ALA A 287 25.91 8.08 -4.53
C ALA A 287 27.20 8.13 -5.36
N THR A 288 27.56 9.33 -5.80
CA THR A 288 28.87 9.66 -6.37
C THR A 288 29.72 10.37 -5.32
N LEU A 289 30.97 9.97 -5.17
CA LEU A 289 31.94 10.56 -4.27
C LEU A 289 33.00 11.28 -5.09
N THR A 290 33.25 12.56 -4.82
CA THR A 290 34.39 13.28 -5.40
C THR A 290 35.31 13.81 -4.31
N PHE A 291 36.60 13.59 -4.47
CA PHE A 291 37.60 13.92 -3.46
C PHE A 291 39.01 13.92 -4.05
N SER A 292 39.97 14.50 -3.33
CA SER A 292 41.39 14.41 -3.69
C SER A 292 42.10 13.43 -2.77
N ALA A 293 42.86 12.50 -3.34
CA ALA A 293 43.84 11.72 -2.57
C ALA A 293 45.23 12.34 -2.70
N ALA A 294 46.09 12.14 -1.70
CA ALA A 294 47.49 12.57 -1.76
C ALA A 294 48.16 12.13 -3.07
N ASP A 295 49.02 12.99 -3.60
CA ASP A 295 49.79 12.75 -4.82
C ASP A 295 51.27 13.09 -4.55
N PRO A 296 52.19 12.10 -4.58
CA PRO A 296 51.94 10.68 -4.85
C PRO A 296 51.11 9.99 -3.75
N PHE A 297 50.33 8.98 -4.12
CA PHE A 297 49.57 8.16 -3.16
C PHE A 297 50.50 7.17 -2.44
N ASP A 298 50.53 7.20 -1.11
CA ASP A 298 51.31 6.28 -0.28
C ASP A 298 50.41 5.19 0.32
N VAL A 299 50.56 3.95 -0.17
CA VAL A 299 49.83 2.77 0.33
C VAL A 299 50.11 2.45 1.80
N ALA A 300 51.25 2.86 2.35
CA ALA A 300 51.58 2.65 3.76
C ALA A 300 50.94 3.71 4.67
N SER A 301 50.51 4.82 4.09
CA SER A 301 49.98 5.98 4.79
C SER A 301 48.94 6.70 3.92
N PRO A 302 47.80 6.06 3.61
CA PRO A 302 46.82 6.64 2.71
C PRO A 302 46.25 7.94 3.29
N GLU A 303 46.18 8.96 2.45
CA GLU A 303 45.70 10.29 2.84
C GLU A 303 44.64 10.80 1.85
N ILE A 304 43.47 11.16 2.38
CA ILE A 304 42.39 11.83 1.68
C ILE A 304 42.45 13.32 2.04
N ALA A 305 42.71 14.14 1.03
CA ALA A 305 42.88 15.57 1.17
C ALA A 305 41.51 16.28 1.05
N GLY A 306 41.15 17.01 2.09
CA GLY A 306 39.92 17.81 2.11
C GLY A 306 38.64 16.99 2.35
N PRO A 307 37.47 17.65 2.29
CA PRO A 307 36.19 16.97 2.44
C PRO A 307 35.92 16.07 1.23
N VAL A 308 35.25 14.95 1.47
CA VAL A 308 34.66 14.12 0.41
C VAL A 308 33.29 14.70 0.11
N ASP A 309 33.08 15.13 -1.13
CA ASP A 309 31.78 15.57 -1.60
C ASP A 309 30.93 14.36 -1.99
N VAL A 310 29.68 14.34 -1.53
CA VAL A 310 28.73 13.24 -1.73
C VAL A 310 27.57 13.79 -2.55
N ASP A 311 27.42 13.28 -3.76
CA ASP A 311 26.37 13.66 -4.70
C ASP A 311 25.39 12.50 -4.93
N ASP A 312 24.12 12.73 -4.59
CA ASP A 312 23.02 11.79 -4.83
C ASP A 312 22.43 11.92 -6.26
N ALA A 313 22.97 12.79 -7.12
CA ALA A 313 22.46 12.99 -8.47
C ALA A 313 22.55 11.70 -9.32
N GLY A 314 21.43 11.40 -9.99
CA GLY A 314 21.33 10.22 -10.85
C GLY A 314 21.03 8.91 -10.13
N ARG A 315 20.92 8.91 -8.80
CA ARG A 315 20.46 7.78 -8.00
C ARG A 315 19.01 7.37 -8.35
N PRO A 316 18.74 6.10 -8.66
CA PRO A 316 17.37 5.59 -8.80
C PRO A 316 16.65 5.53 -7.45
N TYR A 317 15.38 5.96 -7.45
CA TYR A 317 14.51 5.94 -6.28
C TYR A 317 13.08 5.53 -6.63
N LEU A 318 12.39 4.94 -5.65
CA LEU A 318 11.01 4.50 -5.77
C LEU A 318 10.14 5.18 -4.72
N LEU A 319 9.19 6.00 -5.18
CA LEU A 319 8.16 6.56 -4.31
C LEU A 319 6.99 5.59 -4.20
N HIS A 320 6.46 5.41 -2.99
CA HIS A 320 5.28 4.58 -2.81
C HIS A 320 4.03 5.22 -3.44
N SER A 321 3.09 4.40 -3.90
CA SER A 321 1.92 4.83 -4.69
C SER A 321 1.08 5.91 -4.01
N GLN A 322 0.92 5.86 -2.68
CA GLN A 322 0.19 6.89 -1.94
C GLN A 322 0.86 8.27 -2.04
N LEU A 323 2.21 8.36 -2.05
CA LEU A 323 2.88 9.65 -2.23
C LEU A 323 2.65 10.19 -3.64
N LEU A 324 2.73 9.33 -4.66
CA LEU A 324 2.42 9.73 -6.04
C LEU A 324 0.98 10.23 -6.19
N GLN A 325 0.01 9.57 -5.55
CA GLN A 325 -1.38 10.02 -5.51
C GLN A 325 -1.52 11.40 -4.85
N LEU A 326 -0.78 11.65 -3.77
CA LEU A 326 -0.81 12.96 -3.09
C LEU A 326 -0.13 14.05 -3.93
N LEU A 327 0.95 13.74 -4.65
CA LEU A 327 1.63 14.69 -5.54
C LEU A 327 0.74 15.11 -6.73
N GLY A 328 0.01 14.17 -7.33
CA GLY A 328 -0.95 14.48 -8.40
C GLY A 328 -2.18 15.27 -7.95
N VAL A 329 -2.38 15.46 -6.65
CA VAL A 329 -3.45 16.30 -6.08
C VAL A 329 -2.96 17.73 -5.80
N LEU A 330 -1.66 17.99 -5.88
CA LEU A 330 -1.04 19.29 -5.58
C LEU A 330 -0.87 20.20 -6.81
N GLU A 331 -1.34 19.80 -8.00
CA GLU A 331 -1.47 20.72 -9.12
C GLU A 331 -2.64 21.67 -8.84
N ASP A 332 -2.29 22.95 -8.66
CA ASP A 332 -3.12 24.13 -8.33
C ASP A 332 -4.14 24.50 -9.43
N ASP A 333 -4.75 23.51 -10.09
CA ASP A 333 -6.12 23.72 -10.54
C ASP A 333 -7.00 23.52 -9.30
N GLU A 334 -7.99 24.39 -9.07
CA GLU A 334 -9.07 24.06 -8.13
C GLU A 334 -9.64 22.72 -8.59
N VAL A 335 -9.17 21.61 -8.01
CA VAL A 335 -9.71 20.28 -8.26
C VAL A 335 -11.12 20.36 -7.72
N VAL A 336 -12.08 20.69 -8.59
CA VAL A 336 -13.50 20.65 -8.28
C VAL A 336 -13.81 19.17 -8.13
N ARG A 337 -13.57 18.64 -6.93
CA ARG A 337 -13.85 17.24 -6.61
C ARG A 337 -15.34 17.04 -6.83
N PRO A 338 -15.76 16.05 -7.63
CA PRO A 338 -17.16 15.70 -7.75
C PRO A 338 -17.74 15.45 -6.35
N GLN A 339 -18.74 16.24 -5.96
CA GLN A 339 -19.35 16.14 -4.62
C GLN A 339 -20.68 15.38 -4.70
N GLU A 340 -20.99 14.58 -3.68
CA GLU A 340 -22.34 14.04 -3.53
C GLU A 340 -23.30 15.17 -3.17
N ILE A 341 -24.36 15.35 -3.96
CA ILE A 341 -25.34 16.43 -3.75
C ILE A 341 -26.06 16.31 -2.40
N ALA A 342 -26.36 15.07 -1.97
CA ALA A 342 -27.11 14.79 -0.76
C ALA A 342 -26.84 13.38 -0.22
N GLN A 343 -26.84 13.26 1.11
CA GLN A 343 -26.91 11.98 1.81
C GLN A 343 -28.38 11.54 1.94
N LEU A 344 -28.62 10.26 1.66
CA LEU A 344 -29.95 9.65 1.75
C LEU A 344 -30.00 8.59 2.86
N SER A 345 -31.13 8.53 3.56
CA SER A 345 -31.43 7.47 4.51
C SER A 345 -32.86 6.96 4.28
N ALA A 346 -32.97 5.71 3.83
CA ALA A 346 -34.24 5.04 3.60
C ALA A 346 -34.81 4.48 4.91
N GLN A 347 -36.13 4.62 5.10
CA GLN A 347 -36.90 3.98 6.18
C GLN A 347 -37.82 2.95 5.53
N VAL A 348 -37.66 1.68 5.89
CA VAL A 348 -38.37 0.56 5.29
C VAL A 348 -39.12 -0.21 6.37
N THR A 349 -40.40 -0.48 6.16
CA THR A 349 -41.17 -1.28 7.13
C THR A 349 -40.71 -2.74 7.14
N THR A 350 -41.14 -3.50 8.16
CA THR A 350 -40.93 -4.95 8.29
C THR A 350 -41.43 -5.75 7.09
N GLU A 351 -42.40 -5.22 6.34
CA GLU A 351 -42.96 -5.84 5.13
C GLU A 351 -42.20 -5.44 3.85
N GLY A 352 -41.06 -4.76 3.97
CA GLY A 352 -40.26 -4.30 2.85
C GLY A 352 -40.83 -3.06 2.15
N GLN A 353 -41.67 -2.26 2.81
CA GLN A 353 -42.27 -1.06 2.20
C GLN A 353 -41.40 0.16 2.46
N LEU A 354 -40.95 0.86 1.42
CA LEU A 354 -40.19 2.11 1.54
C LEU A 354 -41.09 3.25 2.02
N ALA A 355 -41.14 3.45 3.34
CA ALA A 355 -42.07 4.33 4.04
C ALA A 355 -41.64 5.80 4.02
N ALA A 356 -40.33 6.08 4.03
CA ALA A 356 -39.80 7.42 3.88
C ALA A 356 -38.35 7.41 3.43
N ILE A 357 -37.88 8.55 2.90
CA ILE A 357 -36.45 8.81 2.68
C ILE A 357 -36.13 10.15 3.33
N SER A 358 -35.14 10.17 4.22
CA SER A 358 -34.54 11.42 4.70
C SER A 358 -33.43 11.83 3.74
N VAL A 359 -33.46 13.09 3.31
CA VAL A 359 -32.49 13.69 2.39
C VAL A 359 -31.78 14.81 3.14
N TRP A 360 -30.45 14.82 3.10
CA TRP A 360 -29.64 15.90 3.64
C TRP A 360 -28.67 16.41 2.57
N PHE A 361 -28.90 17.64 2.10
CA PHE A 361 -28.00 18.35 1.19
C PHE A 361 -26.80 18.89 1.97
N SER A 362 -25.60 18.52 1.54
CA SER A 362 -24.35 18.84 2.24
C SER A 362 -23.17 19.17 1.32
N ALA A 363 -23.38 19.25 0.01
CA ALA A 363 -22.32 19.64 -0.93
C ALA A 363 -21.90 21.10 -0.69
N ASP A 364 -20.60 21.35 -0.71
CA ASP A 364 -20.02 22.68 -0.59
C ASP A 364 -20.46 23.55 -1.79
N GLY A 365 -20.93 24.76 -1.50
CA GLY A 365 -21.50 25.66 -2.51
C GLY A 365 -23.00 25.44 -2.77
N ILE A 366 -23.59 24.34 -2.30
CA ILE A 366 -25.04 24.16 -2.25
C ILE A 366 -25.55 24.83 -0.97
N GLY A 367 -26.27 25.94 -1.14
CA GLY A 367 -26.98 26.61 -0.05
C GLY A 367 -28.18 25.79 0.45
N GLN A 368 -29.28 26.46 0.81
CA GLN A 368 -30.52 25.74 1.09
C GLN A 368 -31.18 25.30 -0.22
N VAL A 369 -31.92 24.19 -0.19
CA VAL A 369 -32.54 23.60 -1.37
C VAL A 369 -34.06 23.67 -1.26
N ASP A 370 -34.74 24.03 -2.35
CA ASP A 370 -36.19 23.91 -2.54
C ASP A 370 -36.47 22.80 -3.56
N LEU A 371 -37.15 21.74 -3.11
CA LEU A 371 -37.51 20.59 -3.92
C LEU A 371 -38.92 20.76 -4.49
N PRO A 372 -39.17 20.28 -5.74
CA PRO A 372 -40.54 20.21 -6.25
C PRO A 372 -41.42 19.36 -5.33
N GLU A 373 -42.74 19.61 -5.33
CA GLU A 373 -43.70 18.91 -4.47
C GLU A 373 -43.58 17.38 -4.56
N ARG A 374 -43.16 16.89 -5.74
CA ARG A 374 -42.96 15.47 -6.01
C ARG A 374 -41.58 15.21 -6.61
N VAL A 375 -40.93 14.17 -6.12
CA VAL A 375 -39.62 13.71 -6.58
C VAL A 375 -39.72 12.25 -6.98
N MET A 376 -39.04 11.88 -8.06
CA MET A 376 -39.02 10.49 -8.53
C MET A 376 -38.04 9.65 -7.71
N VAL A 377 -38.51 8.52 -7.22
CA VAL A 377 -37.71 7.50 -6.54
C VAL A 377 -37.76 6.23 -7.38
N THR A 378 -36.61 5.62 -7.66
CA THR A 378 -36.48 4.42 -8.49
C THR A 378 -35.63 3.35 -7.82
N LEU A 379 -35.97 2.08 -8.01
CA LEU A 379 -35.17 0.93 -7.56
C LEU A 379 -34.16 0.48 -8.63
N SER A 380 -33.30 -0.48 -8.29
CA SER A 380 -32.26 -0.98 -9.20
C SER A 380 -32.83 -1.68 -10.44
N ASP A 381 -34.04 -2.24 -10.34
CA ASP A 381 -34.78 -2.89 -11.44
C ASP A 381 -35.49 -1.90 -12.38
N GLY A 382 -35.39 -0.59 -12.12
CA GLY A 382 -36.03 0.47 -12.89
C GLY A 382 -37.46 0.79 -12.46
N THR A 383 -38.01 0.10 -11.45
CA THR A 383 -39.33 0.40 -10.90
C THR A 383 -39.32 1.77 -10.22
N GLY A 384 -40.20 2.68 -10.65
CA GLY A 384 -40.25 4.06 -10.16
C GLY A 384 -41.61 4.48 -9.59
N ARG A 385 -41.59 5.37 -8.58
CA ARG A 385 -42.76 6.03 -7.99
C ARG A 385 -42.43 7.47 -7.57
N GLU A 386 -43.42 8.35 -7.67
CA GLU A 386 -43.34 9.70 -7.10
C GLU A 386 -43.50 9.65 -5.57
N TYR A 387 -42.64 10.38 -4.88
CA TYR A 387 -42.74 10.65 -3.44
C TYR A 387 -42.97 12.14 -3.22
N ARG A 388 -43.82 12.48 -2.25
CA ARG A 388 -44.05 13.87 -1.83
C ARG A 388 -42.85 14.34 -1.01
N SER A 389 -42.31 15.51 -1.36
CA SER A 389 -41.21 16.14 -0.62
C SER A 389 -41.75 17.05 0.50
N SER A 390 -41.04 17.12 1.62
CA SER A 390 -41.37 18.03 2.73
C SER A 390 -40.11 18.51 3.46
N PRO A 391 -39.94 19.83 3.67
CA PRO A 391 -38.73 20.41 4.28
C PRO A 391 -38.71 20.26 5.80
N VAL A 392 -37.50 20.18 6.38
CA VAL A 392 -37.25 20.04 7.83
C VAL A 392 -36.14 21.01 8.30
N PRO A 393 -36.41 22.09 9.05
CA PRO A 393 -37.72 22.57 9.53
C PRO A 393 -38.58 23.19 8.41
N SER A 394 -39.84 23.53 8.71
CA SER A 394 -40.81 24.02 7.72
C SER A 394 -40.38 25.36 7.08
N GLY A 395 -40.32 25.40 5.75
CA GLY A 395 -40.00 26.58 4.93
C GLY A 395 -39.70 26.14 3.48
N PRO A 396 -39.77 27.01 2.47
CA PRO A 396 -39.56 26.60 1.07
C PRO A 396 -38.13 26.10 0.82
N PHE A 397 -37.13 26.67 1.49
CA PHE A 397 -35.74 26.27 1.36
C PHE A 397 -35.24 25.58 2.64
N SER A 398 -34.63 24.41 2.49
CA SER A 398 -34.07 23.63 3.59
C SER A 398 -32.88 22.79 3.14
N ALA A 399 -31.91 22.57 4.03
CA ALA A 399 -30.85 21.60 3.82
C ALA A 399 -31.31 20.15 4.08
N ARG A 400 -32.45 19.97 4.77
CA ARG A 400 -32.99 18.65 5.10
C ARG A 400 -34.43 18.51 4.61
N TRP A 401 -34.70 17.38 3.97
CA TRP A 401 -36.00 17.06 3.41
C TRP A 401 -36.42 15.64 3.78
N ARG A 402 -37.72 15.40 3.81
CA ARG A 402 -38.32 14.09 3.98
C ARG A 402 -39.18 13.79 2.76
N LEU A 403 -38.93 12.66 2.11
CA LEU A 403 -39.74 12.12 1.03
C LEU A 403 -40.66 11.05 1.61
N ILE A 404 -41.95 11.13 1.34
CA ILE A 404 -42.94 10.13 1.76
C ILE A 404 -43.82 9.69 0.58
N PRO A 405 -44.37 8.47 0.57
CA PRO A 405 -45.29 8.03 -0.47
C PRO A 405 -46.45 9.01 -0.65
N VAL A 406 -46.83 9.31 -1.90
CA VAL A 406 -47.93 10.25 -2.21
C VAL A 406 -49.25 9.77 -1.61
N THR A 407 -49.49 8.46 -1.58
CA THR A 407 -50.58 7.82 -0.84
C THR A 407 -50.05 6.66 0.01
N PRO A 408 -50.78 6.21 1.05
CA PRO A 408 -50.38 5.08 1.87
C PRO A 408 -50.23 3.74 1.12
N THR A 409 -50.66 3.67 -0.14
CA THR A 409 -50.57 2.47 -0.99
C THR A 409 -49.63 2.64 -2.19
N SER A 410 -49.00 3.81 -2.34
CA SER A 410 -48.11 4.12 -3.48
C SER A 410 -46.62 3.93 -3.16
N PHE A 411 -46.29 3.15 -2.13
CA PHE A 411 -44.90 2.87 -1.76
C PHE A 411 -44.22 1.92 -2.76
N LEU A 412 -42.89 2.00 -2.81
CA LEU A 412 -42.06 0.96 -3.43
C LEU A 412 -41.87 -0.19 -2.44
N THR A 413 -41.92 -1.42 -2.94
CA THR A 413 -41.53 -2.61 -2.18
C THR A 413 -40.08 -2.92 -2.51
N VAL A 414 -39.23 -3.05 -1.50
CA VAL A 414 -37.79 -3.28 -1.63
C VAL A 414 -37.41 -4.63 -1.04
N THR A 415 -36.35 -5.23 -1.56
CA THR A 415 -35.66 -6.34 -0.92
C THR A 415 -34.64 -5.83 0.10
N ASP A 416 -34.18 -6.69 1.01
CA ASP A 416 -33.18 -6.32 1.99
C ASP A 416 -31.84 -5.99 1.32
N GLY A 417 -31.29 -4.80 1.59
CA GLY A 417 -30.07 -4.29 0.95
C GLY A 417 -30.30 -3.70 -0.45
N GLU A 418 -31.54 -3.43 -0.86
CA GLU A 418 -31.87 -2.90 -2.18
C GLU A 418 -31.36 -1.46 -2.37
N LEU A 419 -30.84 -1.13 -3.55
CA LEU A 419 -30.40 0.22 -3.87
C LEU A 419 -31.58 1.10 -4.32
N VAL A 420 -31.81 2.20 -3.62
CA VAL A 420 -32.81 3.22 -3.93
C VAL A 420 -32.10 4.44 -4.53
N ARG A 421 -32.58 4.90 -5.67
CA ARG A 421 -32.13 6.12 -6.36
C ARG A 421 -33.19 7.20 -6.25
N VAL A 422 -32.78 8.42 -5.88
CA VAL A 422 -33.60 9.64 -5.93
C VAL A 422 -32.98 10.57 -6.97
N THR A 423 -33.77 11.03 -7.94
CA THR A 423 -33.29 11.95 -8.98
C THR A 423 -33.79 13.35 -8.72
N PHE A 424 -32.88 14.29 -8.50
CA PHE A 424 -33.16 15.71 -8.36
C PHE A 424 -33.12 16.36 -9.74
N SER A 425 -34.25 16.95 -10.16
CA SER A 425 -34.37 17.61 -11.47
C SER A 425 -33.48 18.84 -11.53
N GLY A 426 -32.67 18.96 -12.59
CA GLY A 426 -31.81 20.12 -12.80
C GLY A 426 -32.59 21.42 -12.99
N ALA A 427 -33.80 21.34 -13.55
CA ALA A 427 -34.66 22.48 -13.81
C ALA A 427 -35.57 22.82 -12.62
N ASP A 428 -36.09 21.81 -11.92
CA ASP A 428 -37.13 22.02 -10.90
C ASP A 428 -36.57 22.12 -9.47
N THR A 429 -35.33 21.68 -9.25
CA THR A 429 -34.64 21.84 -7.95
C THR A 429 -34.01 23.21 -7.86
N GLN A 430 -34.38 24.01 -6.87
CA GLN A 430 -33.83 25.36 -6.69
C GLN A 430 -32.83 25.39 -5.53
N ILE A 431 -31.73 26.12 -5.70
CA ILE A 431 -30.65 26.29 -4.73
C ILE A 431 -30.56 27.76 -4.34
N GLY A 432 -30.46 28.04 -3.04
CA GLY A 432 -30.29 29.39 -2.50
C GLY A 432 -31.33 29.73 -1.45
N THR A 433 -31.98 30.89 -1.62
CA THR A 433 -33.01 31.40 -0.69
C THR A 433 -34.20 31.96 -1.47
N THR A 434 -35.28 32.32 -0.76
CA THR A 434 -36.46 32.95 -1.40
C THR A 434 -36.15 34.26 -2.12
N ALA A 435 -35.08 34.97 -1.74
CA ALA A 435 -34.67 36.23 -2.39
C ALA A 435 -33.74 35.99 -3.59
N GLU A 436 -32.95 34.92 -3.55
CA GLU A 436 -31.89 34.61 -4.52
C GLU A 436 -31.86 33.10 -4.74
N SER A 437 -32.67 32.61 -5.67
CA SER A 437 -32.74 31.19 -6.05
C SER A 437 -32.26 30.97 -7.48
N ARG A 438 -31.51 29.90 -7.70
CA ARG A 438 -31.06 29.43 -9.02
C ARG A 438 -31.44 27.98 -9.21
N ALA A 439 -31.71 27.57 -10.45
CA ALA A 439 -31.95 26.16 -10.75
C ALA A 439 -30.64 25.37 -10.53
N LEU A 440 -30.75 24.12 -10.06
CA LEU A 440 -29.59 23.23 -9.83
C LEU A 440 -28.69 23.13 -11.07
N ARG A 441 -29.28 23.07 -12.26
CA ARG A 441 -28.53 23.10 -13.52
C ARG A 441 -27.66 24.35 -13.68
N GLN A 442 -28.16 25.53 -13.32
CA GLN A 442 -27.39 26.77 -13.42
C GLN A 442 -26.20 26.75 -12.45
N VAL A 443 -26.37 26.17 -11.27
CA VAL A 443 -25.26 26.04 -10.30
C VAL A 443 -24.19 25.07 -10.82
N ILE A 444 -24.58 24.01 -11.51
CA ILE A 444 -23.66 23.07 -12.17
C ILE A 444 -22.94 23.76 -13.33
N ASP A 445 -23.67 24.48 -14.19
CA ASP A 445 -23.12 25.24 -15.32
C ASP A 445 -22.15 26.35 -14.85
N ASP A 446 -22.37 26.92 -13.66
CA ASP A 446 -21.50 27.91 -13.00
C ASP A 446 -20.24 27.28 -12.37
N GLY A 447 -20.01 25.97 -12.52
CA GLY A 447 -18.78 25.29 -12.14
C GLY A 447 -18.87 24.29 -10.98
N LEU A 448 -20.07 24.04 -10.42
CA LEU A 448 -20.24 23.02 -9.38
C LEU A 448 -20.24 21.61 -9.98
N VAL A 449 -19.20 20.80 -9.70
CA VAL A 449 -19.13 19.41 -10.15
C VAL A 449 -19.78 18.49 -9.12
N LEU A 450 -20.87 17.81 -9.51
CA LEU A 450 -21.60 16.86 -8.68
C LEU A 450 -21.50 15.43 -9.20
N VAL A 451 -21.36 14.47 -8.29
CA VAL A 451 -21.39 13.04 -8.62
C VAL A 451 -22.78 12.68 -9.18
N ASN A 452 -22.82 11.92 -10.27
CA ASN A 452 -24.04 11.47 -10.94
C ASN A 452 -24.94 12.58 -11.51
N ALA A 453 -24.36 13.72 -11.89
CA ALA A 453 -25.03 14.70 -12.74
C ALA A 453 -25.08 14.23 -14.20
N ASP A 454 -26.23 14.36 -14.86
CA ASP A 454 -26.37 14.13 -16.31
C ASP A 454 -26.24 15.42 -17.13
N ALA A 455 -26.29 15.31 -18.47
CA ALA A 455 -26.16 16.45 -19.39
C ALA A 455 -27.30 17.46 -19.28
N GLU A 456 -28.43 17.06 -18.73
CA GLU A 456 -29.59 17.91 -18.46
C GLU A 456 -29.50 18.61 -17.09
N GLY A 457 -28.49 18.29 -16.28
CA GLY A 457 -28.25 18.82 -14.94
C GLY A 457 -29.05 18.11 -13.85
N ASN A 458 -29.68 16.96 -14.14
CA ASN A 458 -30.32 16.14 -13.11
C ASN A 458 -29.25 15.39 -12.34
N VAL A 459 -29.42 15.30 -11.03
CA VAL A 459 -28.43 14.67 -10.15
C VAL A 459 -29.07 13.51 -9.40
N ALA A 460 -28.46 12.34 -9.50
CA ALA A 460 -28.91 11.15 -8.79
C ALA A 460 -28.18 10.95 -7.45
N ALA A 461 -28.93 10.77 -6.38
CA ALA A 461 -28.42 10.34 -5.08
C ALA A 461 -28.95 8.94 -4.74
N TYR A 462 -28.19 8.19 -3.94
CA TYR A 462 -28.48 6.79 -3.65
C TYR A 462 -28.51 6.50 -2.15
N ALA A 463 -29.35 5.55 -1.76
CA ALA A 463 -29.36 4.94 -0.43
C ALA A 463 -29.54 3.43 -0.55
N THR A 464 -28.95 2.69 0.38
CA THR A 464 -29.29 1.27 0.56
C THR A 464 -30.49 1.17 1.52
N ALA A 465 -31.52 0.49 1.07
CA ALA A 465 -32.75 0.24 1.83
C ALA A 465 -32.65 -1.13 2.53
N TRP A 466 -32.56 -1.10 3.85
CA TRP A 466 -32.54 -2.28 4.70
C TRP A 466 -33.93 -2.47 5.30
N ILE A 467 -34.45 -3.70 5.27
CA ILE A 467 -35.75 -4.00 5.85
C ILE A 467 -35.58 -3.97 7.38
N ASP A 468 -36.25 -3.03 8.05
CA ASP A 468 -36.19 -2.91 9.50
C ASP A 468 -36.60 -4.24 10.14
N GLN A 469 -35.63 -5.03 10.60
CA GLN A 469 -35.89 -6.21 11.43
C GLN A 469 -36.39 -5.72 12.79
N VAL A 470 -37.34 -6.45 13.37
CA VAL A 470 -37.90 -6.10 14.69
C VAL A 470 -36.76 -6.00 15.71
N GLY A 471 -36.45 -4.76 16.09
CA GLY A 471 -35.56 -4.42 17.20
C GLY A 471 -34.16 -3.98 16.78
N THR A 472 -33.97 -2.68 16.53
CA THR A 472 -33.08 -1.83 17.33
C THR A 472 -33.19 -0.37 16.88
N VAL A 473 -33.48 0.51 17.84
CA VAL A 473 -33.45 1.96 17.69
C VAL A 473 -32.00 2.39 17.52
N VAL A 474 -31.58 2.80 16.32
CA VAL A 474 -30.25 3.39 16.09
C VAL A 474 -30.20 4.80 16.71
N PRO A 475 -29.31 5.10 17.67
CA PRO A 475 -29.04 6.47 18.09
C PRO A 475 -28.09 7.20 17.13
N PRO A 476 -28.07 8.55 17.18
CA PRO A 476 -27.23 9.34 16.28
C PRO A 476 -25.75 8.98 16.45
N ALA A 477 -25.05 8.97 15.32
CA ALA A 477 -23.63 8.69 15.20
C ALA A 477 -22.82 9.38 16.32
N SER A 478 -22.19 8.56 17.15
CA SER A 478 -21.18 8.95 18.14
C SER A 478 -19.79 8.59 17.61
N PRO A 479 -18.72 9.24 18.09
CA PRO A 479 -17.42 9.32 17.42
C PRO A 479 -16.82 7.93 17.15
N GLN A 480 -16.21 7.77 15.97
CA GLN A 480 -15.54 6.53 15.54
C GLN A 480 -14.58 6.02 16.61
N ALA A 481 -14.91 4.86 17.20
CA ALA A 481 -14.02 4.08 18.06
C ALA A 481 -12.88 3.48 17.24
N SER A 482 -11.65 3.49 17.77
CA SER A 482 -10.44 3.05 17.04
C SER A 482 -9.61 1.99 17.79
N VAL A 483 -10.18 1.31 18.78
CA VAL A 483 -9.41 0.52 19.75
C VAL A 483 -10.07 -0.81 20.12
N GLU A 484 -9.34 -1.92 20.03
CA GLU A 484 -9.79 -3.24 20.50
C GLU A 484 -9.78 -3.36 22.03
N PHE A 485 -10.88 -3.86 22.60
CA PHE A 485 -11.00 -4.15 24.04
C PHE A 485 -10.32 -5.45 24.45
N ALA A 486 -10.45 -6.48 23.62
CA ALA A 486 -9.85 -7.78 23.85
C ALA A 486 -9.53 -8.46 22.53
N THR A 487 -8.42 -9.19 22.49
CA THR A 487 -8.10 -10.11 21.40
C THR A 487 -8.68 -11.48 21.72
N LEU A 488 -9.42 -12.06 20.77
CA LEU A 488 -10.14 -13.32 20.93
C LEU A 488 -9.49 -14.40 20.07
N THR A 489 -8.85 -15.39 20.70
CA THR A 489 -8.13 -16.46 20.01
C THR A 489 -8.80 -17.80 20.31
N PRO A 490 -9.47 -18.43 19.35
CA PRO A 490 -10.05 -19.73 19.57
C PRO A 490 -8.96 -20.82 19.51
N SER A 491 -9.05 -21.81 20.40
CA SER A 491 -8.13 -22.92 20.54
C SER A 491 -8.88 -24.21 20.90
N VAL A 492 -8.16 -25.31 21.06
CA VAL A 492 -8.74 -26.61 21.40
C VAL A 492 -7.89 -27.27 22.49
N ARG A 493 -8.51 -27.68 23.60
CA ARG A 493 -7.81 -28.45 24.65
C ARG A 493 -7.39 -29.83 24.15
N GLU A 494 -6.46 -30.48 24.86
CA GLU A 494 -5.98 -31.85 24.57
C GLU A 494 -7.13 -32.87 24.35
N ASN A 495 -8.31 -32.66 24.96
CA ASN A 495 -9.48 -33.52 24.84
C ASN A 495 -10.46 -33.13 23.70
N LYS A 496 -10.04 -32.32 22.73
CA LYS A 496 -10.88 -31.77 21.63
C LYS A 496 -12.05 -30.88 22.09
N VAL A 497 -11.99 -30.34 23.31
CA VAL A 497 -13.00 -29.40 23.79
C VAL A 497 -12.65 -28.01 23.26
N PRO A 498 -13.57 -27.34 22.55
CA PRO A 498 -13.33 -25.99 22.07
C PRO A 498 -13.14 -25.02 23.22
N GLU A 499 -12.17 -24.14 23.06
CA GLU A 499 -11.76 -23.19 24.07
C GLU A 499 -11.53 -21.82 23.41
N LEU A 500 -11.83 -20.74 24.12
CA LEU A 500 -11.55 -19.39 23.66
C LEU A 500 -10.63 -18.70 24.65
N GLU A 501 -9.45 -18.33 24.20
CA GLU A 501 -8.52 -17.49 24.94
C GLU A 501 -8.83 -16.02 24.66
N ILE A 502 -8.89 -15.22 25.72
CA ILE A 502 -9.29 -13.82 25.72
C ILE A 502 -8.18 -13.02 26.36
N TRP A 503 -7.53 -12.17 25.56
CA TRP A 503 -6.50 -11.24 26.02
C TRP A 503 -7.13 -9.87 26.19
N PHE A 504 -7.26 -9.39 27.43
CA PHE A 504 -7.85 -8.09 27.71
C PHE A 504 -6.83 -6.96 27.59
N HIS A 505 -7.28 -5.85 26.98
CA HIS A 505 -6.52 -4.62 26.77
C HIS A 505 -7.28 -3.41 27.38
N PRO A 506 -7.50 -3.37 28.71
CA PRO A 506 -8.29 -2.32 29.35
C PRO A 506 -7.64 -0.93 29.31
N GLN A 507 -6.36 -0.86 28.91
CA GLN A 507 -5.60 0.36 28.69
C GLN A 507 -4.91 0.32 27.31
N PRO A 508 -5.54 0.88 26.27
CA PRO A 508 -5.03 0.78 24.90
C PRO A 508 -3.96 1.80 24.53
N ARG A 509 -3.70 2.79 25.40
CA ARG A 509 -2.72 3.87 25.18
C ARG A 509 -1.88 4.05 26.45
N GLY A 510 -0.55 3.95 26.30
CA GLY A 510 0.43 4.17 27.39
C GLY A 510 1.12 2.89 27.90
N PRO A 511 2.10 3.02 28.82
CA PRO A 511 2.79 1.88 29.41
C PRO A 511 1.83 1.01 30.23
N VAL A 512 2.01 -0.32 30.15
CA VAL A 512 1.07 -1.41 30.44
C VAL A 512 0.68 -1.57 31.93
N ASP A 513 1.21 -0.74 32.83
CA ASP A 513 1.27 -1.06 34.27
C ASP A 513 0.26 -0.35 35.18
N ASP A 514 -0.72 0.41 34.65
CA ASP A 514 -1.62 1.22 35.49
C ASP A 514 -3.07 0.68 35.64
N VAL A 515 -3.49 -0.30 34.82
CA VAL A 515 -4.85 -0.89 34.86
C VAL A 515 -4.81 -2.41 34.73
N LEU A 516 -5.21 -3.12 35.79
CA LEU A 516 -5.28 -4.58 35.81
C LEU A 516 -6.72 -5.04 35.99
N LEU A 517 -7.10 -6.15 35.33
CA LEU A 517 -8.32 -6.86 35.72
C LEU A 517 -8.16 -7.39 37.14
N PHE A 518 -9.16 -7.13 37.98
CA PHE A 518 -9.17 -7.58 39.36
C PHE A 518 -9.00 -9.11 39.43
N PRO A 519 -8.09 -9.63 40.27
CA PRO A 519 -7.64 -11.02 40.18
C PRO A 519 -8.69 -12.06 40.62
N ASP A 520 -9.57 -11.71 41.57
CA ASP A 520 -10.54 -12.62 42.18
C ASP A 520 -11.98 -12.26 41.75
N GLN A 521 -12.22 -12.19 40.44
CA GLN A 521 -13.55 -11.94 39.87
C GLN A 521 -13.95 -13.03 38.87
N ASP A 522 -15.25 -13.25 38.68
CA ASP A 522 -15.75 -14.03 37.55
C ASP A 522 -15.86 -13.13 36.30
N LEU A 523 -15.46 -13.66 35.14
CA LEU A 523 -15.60 -12.92 33.89
C LEU A 523 -17.07 -12.85 33.44
N ALA A 524 -17.67 -11.66 33.50
CA ALA A 524 -19.05 -11.42 33.08
C ALA A 524 -19.16 -11.29 31.55
N VAL A 525 -19.35 -12.42 30.88
CA VAL A 525 -19.43 -12.51 29.42
C VAL A 525 -20.51 -13.50 28.98
N GLU A 526 -21.23 -13.13 27.92
CA GLU A 526 -22.20 -13.99 27.25
C GLU A 526 -21.67 -14.35 25.86
N VAL A 527 -21.86 -15.59 25.42
CA VAL A 527 -21.40 -16.08 24.12
C VAL A 527 -22.61 -16.50 23.28
N PHE A 528 -22.64 -16.10 22.02
CA PHE A 528 -23.68 -16.43 21.06
C PHE A 528 -23.06 -17.00 19.79
N ASP A 529 -23.75 -17.95 19.16
CA ASP A 529 -23.51 -18.28 17.76
C ASP A 529 -24.05 -17.14 16.91
N GLU A 530 -23.18 -16.46 16.18
CA GLU A 530 -23.57 -15.28 15.41
C GLU A 530 -24.50 -15.62 14.25
N GLN A 531 -24.40 -16.83 13.70
CA GLN A 531 -25.24 -17.23 12.57
C GLN A 531 -26.66 -17.55 13.00
N THR A 532 -26.84 -18.16 14.18
CA THR A 532 -28.14 -18.61 14.65
C THR A 532 -28.76 -17.72 15.72
N GLY A 533 -27.97 -16.82 16.33
CA GLY A 533 -28.36 -15.99 17.46
C GLY A 533 -28.52 -16.76 18.78
N ASN A 534 -28.30 -18.07 18.78
CA ASN A 534 -28.48 -18.90 19.96
C ASN A 534 -27.35 -18.69 20.96
N ALA A 535 -27.69 -18.67 22.26
CA ALA A 535 -26.70 -18.62 23.32
C ALA A 535 -25.87 -19.92 23.36
N VAL A 536 -24.55 -19.78 23.46
CA VAL A 536 -23.59 -20.87 23.64
C VAL A 536 -23.27 -20.94 25.14
N PRO A 537 -23.64 -22.02 25.84
CA PRO A 537 -23.39 -22.13 27.27
C PRO A 537 -21.89 -22.16 27.60
N ILE A 538 -21.49 -21.34 28.58
CA ILE A 538 -20.14 -21.37 29.15
C ILE A 538 -20.11 -22.42 30.26
N GLN A 539 -19.23 -23.42 30.15
CA GLN A 539 -19.01 -24.42 31.19
C GLN A 539 -18.06 -23.90 32.27
N GLN A 540 -16.98 -23.24 31.85
CA GLN A 540 -15.91 -22.83 32.74
C GLN A 540 -15.23 -21.57 32.20
N THR A 541 -14.99 -20.62 33.09
CA THR A 541 -14.06 -19.51 32.87
C THR A 541 -12.85 -19.74 33.78
N THR A 542 -11.65 -19.62 33.24
CA THR A 542 -10.41 -19.81 34.00
C THR A 542 -9.45 -18.67 33.68
N ARG A 543 -8.86 -18.06 34.69
CA ARG A 543 -7.79 -17.06 34.49
C ARG A 543 -6.47 -17.76 34.24
N HIS A 544 -5.66 -17.22 33.33
CA HIS A 544 -4.33 -17.77 33.07
C HIS A 544 -3.42 -17.57 34.31
N PRO A 545 -2.67 -18.59 34.75
CA PRO A 545 -1.89 -18.52 36.00
C PRO A 545 -0.73 -17.51 35.93
N THR A 546 -0.21 -17.24 34.73
CA THR A 546 0.95 -16.35 34.52
C THR A 546 0.57 -14.97 34.02
N TYR A 547 -0.53 -14.85 33.27
CA TYR A 547 -0.89 -13.61 32.56
C TYR A 547 -2.19 -13.08 33.15
N THR A 548 -2.08 -11.99 33.89
CA THR A 548 -3.17 -11.44 34.72
C THR A 548 -4.34 -10.90 33.90
N ASN A 549 -4.11 -10.58 32.63
CA ASN A 549 -5.10 -10.07 31.68
C ASN A 549 -5.59 -11.14 30.70
N VAL A 550 -5.24 -12.42 30.89
CA VAL A 550 -5.67 -13.50 30.00
C VAL A 550 -6.66 -14.41 30.71
N TRP A 551 -7.77 -14.66 30.03
CA TRP A 551 -8.82 -15.56 30.46
C TRP A 551 -9.08 -16.60 29.41
N THR A 552 -9.62 -17.72 29.85
CA THR A 552 -9.95 -18.82 28.98
C THR A 552 -11.37 -19.29 29.27
N ILE A 553 -12.19 -19.33 28.22
CA ILE A 553 -13.58 -19.77 28.28
C ILE A 553 -13.69 -21.13 27.61
N VAL A 554 -14.18 -22.10 28.37
CA VAL A 554 -14.58 -23.41 27.84
C VAL A 554 -16.09 -23.39 27.64
N THR A 555 -16.52 -23.52 26.39
CA THR A 555 -17.94 -23.60 26.03
C THR A 555 -18.40 -25.04 25.89
N ASP A 556 -19.69 -25.31 26.12
CA ASP A 556 -20.28 -26.61 25.82
C ASP A 556 -20.09 -26.95 24.32
N ALA A 557 -19.45 -28.09 24.03
CA ALA A 557 -19.59 -28.71 22.71
C ALA A 557 -21.00 -29.36 22.63
N PRO A 558 -21.70 -29.29 21.49
CA PRO A 558 -23.00 -29.94 21.35
C PRO A 558 -22.90 -31.43 21.70
N ARG A 559 -23.70 -31.86 22.69
CA ARG A 559 -23.62 -33.18 23.34
C ARG A 559 -23.83 -34.40 22.41
N ASP A 560 -24.20 -34.19 21.15
CA ASP A 560 -24.55 -35.26 20.21
C ASP A 560 -23.44 -35.65 19.22
N GLY A 561 -22.31 -34.93 19.21
CA GLY A 561 -21.18 -35.20 18.32
C GLY A 561 -21.45 -35.06 16.81
N ARG A 562 -22.63 -34.56 16.41
CA ARG A 562 -23.02 -34.36 15.00
C ARG A 562 -23.00 -32.91 14.57
N GLN A 563 -23.15 -31.96 15.49
CA GLN A 563 -23.14 -30.54 15.16
C GLN A 563 -21.73 -29.94 15.34
N PRO A 564 -21.13 -29.30 14.32
CA PRO A 564 -19.85 -28.64 14.47
C PRO A 564 -19.98 -27.43 15.40
N TRP A 565 -18.90 -27.11 16.14
CA TRP A 565 -18.83 -25.90 16.96
C TRP A 565 -19.08 -24.65 16.08
N PRO A 566 -19.81 -23.62 16.57
CA PRO A 566 -20.12 -22.45 15.75
C PRO A 566 -18.87 -21.80 15.17
N ALA A 567 -18.90 -21.55 13.86
CA ALA A 567 -17.76 -20.96 13.16
C ALA A 567 -17.57 -19.48 13.48
N TYR A 568 -18.64 -18.79 13.91
CA TYR A 568 -18.64 -17.37 14.25
C TYR A 568 -19.31 -17.20 15.62
N LEU A 569 -18.56 -16.61 16.55
CA LEU A 569 -19.01 -16.34 17.91
C LEU A 569 -19.09 -14.84 18.13
N ARG A 570 -20.19 -14.40 18.75
CA ARG A 570 -20.35 -13.05 19.29
C ARG A 570 -20.28 -13.10 20.81
N LEU A 571 -19.41 -12.29 21.38
CA LEU A 571 -19.19 -12.18 22.81
C LEU A 571 -19.68 -10.83 23.31
N ARG A 572 -20.52 -10.82 24.33
CA ARG A 572 -21.01 -9.61 25.00
C ARG A 572 -20.40 -9.53 26.40
N PHE A 573 -19.50 -8.58 26.60
CA PHE A 573 -18.86 -8.32 27.89
C PHE A 573 -19.68 -7.28 28.67
N ILE A 574 -20.19 -7.65 29.84
CA ILE A 574 -21.02 -6.78 30.67
C ILE A 574 -20.10 -5.94 31.55
N VAL A 575 -19.72 -4.75 31.09
CA VAL A 575 -18.57 -4.02 31.67
C VAL A 575 -18.79 -3.56 33.11
N ASP A 576 -20.03 -3.34 33.53
CA ASP A 576 -20.34 -2.97 34.92
C ASP A 576 -20.17 -4.13 35.91
N LYS A 577 -20.06 -5.36 35.41
CA LYS A 577 -19.80 -6.55 36.22
C LYS A 577 -18.33 -6.98 36.17
N ILE A 578 -17.51 -6.30 35.37
CA ILE A 578 -16.08 -6.54 35.28
C ILE A 578 -15.39 -5.45 36.11
N VAL A 579 -14.56 -5.85 37.07
CA VAL A 579 -13.82 -4.96 37.95
C VAL A 579 -12.39 -4.78 37.45
N VAL A 580 -11.95 -3.53 37.39
CA VAL A 580 -10.55 -3.16 37.12
C VAL A 580 -9.96 -2.47 38.34
N GLU A 581 -8.67 -2.70 38.57
CA GLU A 581 -7.86 -1.98 39.53
C GLU A 581 -7.01 -0.96 38.79
N VAL A 582 -7.24 0.32 39.10
CA VAL A 582 -6.52 1.45 38.52
C VAL A 582 -5.75 2.16 39.63
N ARG A 583 -4.42 2.02 39.62
CA ARG A 583 -3.52 2.60 40.64
C ARG A 583 -3.98 2.30 42.08
N GLY A 584 -4.34 1.06 42.36
CA GLY A 584 -4.77 0.60 43.69
C GLY A 584 -6.23 0.91 44.07
N ASN A 585 -7.02 1.52 43.17
CA ASN A 585 -8.45 1.73 43.37
C ASN A 585 -9.26 0.79 42.49
N GLN A 586 -10.26 0.13 43.08
CA GLN A 586 -11.19 -0.73 42.33
C GLN A 586 -12.37 0.07 41.83
N LEU A 587 -12.71 -0.10 40.56
CA LEU A 587 -13.93 0.41 39.94
C LEU A 587 -14.41 -0.57 38.87
N THR A 588 -15.66 -0.42 38.40
CA THR A 588 -16.12 -1.20 37.27
C THR A 588 -15.40 -0.77 35.99
N LEU A 589 -15.27 -1.68 35.04
CA LEU A 589 -14.70 -1.38 33.74
C LEU A 589 -15.54 -0.33 33.01
N GLY A 590 -16.87 -0.34 33.17
CA GLY A 590 -17.74 0.69 32.64
C GLY A 590 -17.44 2.08 33.21
N ASP A 591 -17.30 2.20 34.52
CA ASP A 591 -16.90 3.47 35.16
C ASP A 591 -15.51 3.92 34.71
N TRP A 592 -14.60 2.98 34.47
CA TRP A 592 -13.27 3.28 33.94
C TRP A 592 -13.33 3.79 32.50
N ILE A 593 -14.11 3.15 31.64
CA ILE A 593 -14.37 3.57 30.26
C ILE A 593 -14.91 5.00 30.23
N ASP A 594 -15.91 5.30 31.07
CA ASP A 594 -16.52 6.63 31.15
C ASP A 594 -15.52 7.67 31.68
N LYS A 595 -14.76 7.33 32.73
CA LYS A 595 -13.79 8.24 33.36
C LYS A 595 -12.57 8.53 32.47
N ALA A 596 -12.10 7.54 31.73
CA ALA A 596 -10.94 7.66 30.84
C ALA A 596 -11.32 8.03 29.41
N GLU A 597 -12.62 8.21 29.14
CA GLU A 597 -13.18 8.56 27.82
C GLU A 597 -12.73 7.58 26.73
N ILE A 598 -12.70 6.27 27.04
CA ILE A 598 -12.23 5.23 26.12
C ILE A 598 -13.35 4.83 25.16
N LEU A 599 -13.04 4.78 23.87
CA LEU A 599 -13.97 4.31 22.84
C LEU A 599 -13.49 2.96 22.29
N PHE A 600 -13.93 1.87 22.90
CA PHE A 600 -13.65 0.51 22.41
C PHE A 600 -14.52 0.17 21.20
N ILE A 601 -13.97 -0.64 20.29
CA ILE A 601 -14.73 -1.28 19.20
C ILE A 601 -15.82 -2.16 19.83
N GLY A 602 -17.06 -1.98 19.38
CA GLY A 602 -18.22 -2.70 19.89
C GLY A 602 -18.77 -2.20 21.22
N TRP A 603 -18.31 -1.04 21.73
CA TRP A 603 -18.85 -0.40 22.94
C TRP A 603 -20.26 0.16 22.71
N ASP A 604 -21.23 -0.28 23.51
CA ASP A 604 -22.56 0.29 23.61
C ASP A 604 -22.74 1.00 24.97
N PRO A 605 -22.73 2.34 25.01
CA PRO A 605 -22.87 3.10 26.25
C PRO A 605 -24.27 3.02 26.87
N ARG A 606 -25.30 2.61 26.11
CA ARG A 606 -26.67 2.46 26.61
C ARG A 606 -26.87 1.12 27.29
N GLU A 607 -26.37 0.05 26.67
CA GLU A 607 -26.46 -1.30 27.23
C GLU A 607 -25.35 -1.60 28.24
N ARG A 608 -24.30 -0.76 28.28
CA ARG A 608 -23.08 -0.95 29.07
C ARG A 608 -22.43 -2.30 28.79
N ILE A 609 -22.24 -2.56 27.49
CA ILE A 609 -21.68 -3.79 26.95
C ILE A 609 -20.61 -3.48 25.90
N VAL A 610 -19.51 -4.23 25.90
CA VAL A 610 -18.59 -4.29 24.76
C VAL A 610 -18.84 -5.59 24.00
N THR A 611 -19.02 -5.51 22.69
CA THR A 611 -19.27 -6.67 21.82
C THR A 611 -18.03 -6.99 20.99
N GLY A 612 -17.54 -8.23 21.11
CA GLY A 612 -16.43 -8.76 20.31
C GLY A 612 -16.88 -9.94 19.44
N PHE A 613 -16.15 -10.18 18.34
CA PHE A 613 -16.43 -11.28 17.43
C PHE A 613 -15.19 -12.17 17.27
N SER A 614 -15.39 -13.49 17.22
CA SER A 614 -14.35 -14.47 16.96
C SER A 614 -14.78 -15.43 15.86
N ARG A 615 -13.84 -15.77 14.97
CA ARG A 615 -14.05 -16.78 13.93
C ARG A 615 -13.17 -17.99 14.22
N HIS A 616 -13.78 -19.15 14.31
CA HIS A 616 -13.08 -20.42 14.42
C HIS A 616 -12.88 -21.06 13.03
N THR A 617 -11.65 -21.47 12.72
CA THR A 617 -11.26 -22.05 11.42
C THR A 617 -10.91 -23.54 11.48
N VAL A 618 -10.95 -24.18 12.65
CA VAL A 618 -10.60 -25.61 12.75
C VAL A 618 -11.81 -26.47 12.41
N GLN A 619 -11.72 -27.24 11.30
CA GLN A 619 -12.65 -28.34 11.05
C GLN A 619 -12.43 -29.42 12.11
N ALA A 620 -13.44 -29.65 12.95
CA ALA A 620 -13.45 -30.81 13.82
C ALA A 620 -13.35 -32.08 12.96
N ARG A 621 -12.26 -32.84 13.08
CA ARG A 621 -12.17 -34.23 12.63
C ARG A 621 -12.71 -35.17 13.70
#